data_AF-A0A5B9WI57-F1
#
_entry.id   AF-A0A5B9WI57-F1
#
_cell.length_a   1.000
_cell.length_b   1.000
_cell.length_c   1.000
_cell.angle_alpha   90.00
_cell.angle_beta   90.00
_cell.angle_gamma   90.00
#
_symmetry.space_group_name_H-M   'P 1'
#
loop_
_entity.id
_entity.type
_entity.pdbx_description
1 polymer ?
#
loop_
_entity_poly.entity_id
_entity_poly.type
_entity_poly.pdbx_seq_one_letter_code
_entity_poly.pdbx_strand_id
1 'polypeptide(L)'
;MKNKFLKGAHLSERKFKEILKLFSEDLTATQIANISGVSRVTINSYLKKIRLQIVKYCESLQPEASTNSVSWIQRTHSHANGHDTAVAVKADVDRIIKPVIFGIYKLDDKVFTEILPDVSRSMIQAISRGRAVLETVGSAERIRRFNGVVDLGQYRLYHLGNNHQDPEAGKSTLDDVDGFWGLTKHRLAKFKGLNRNTAYLHLKECEFRYNYRHEDLYNVLLNLLKTFPLNLS
;
A
#
# COMPACT_ATOMS: atom_id res chain seq x y z
N MET A 1 21.62 17.70 -20.42
CA MET A 1 21.93 16.55 -19.54
C MET A 1 20.71 15.64 -19.47
N LYS A 2 20.87 14.32 -19.73
CA LYS A 2 19.79 13.34 -19.59
C LYS A 2 19.53 13.08 -18.09
N ASN A 3 18.28 13.19 -17.65
CA ASN A 3 17.90 12.94 -16.27
C ASN A 3 18.03 11.43 -15.97
N LYS A 4 18.90 11.05 -15.02
CA LYS A 4 19.17 9.64 -14.68
C LYS A 4 17.97 8.91 -14.07
N PHE A 5 17.03 9.65 -13.48
CA PHE A 5 15.86 9.12 -12.77
C PHE A 5 14.60 9.12 -13.63
N LEU A 6 14.56 9.94 -14.68
CA LEU A 6 13.40 10.13 -15.53
C LEU A 6 13.73 9.84 -17.00
N LYS A 7 13.12 8.81 -17.58
CA LYS A 7 13.18 8.56 -19.02
C LYS A 7 12.03 9.30 -19.71
N GLY A 8 12.35 10.28 -20.58
CA GLY A 8 11.38 10.99 -21.42
C GLY A 8 10.72 12.25 -20.83
N ALA A 9 11.28 12.85 -19.77
CA ALA A 9 10.69 14.03 -19.11
C ALA A 9 11.17 15.37 -19.66
N HIS A 10 10.29 16.39 -19.56
CA HIS A 10 10.67 17.81 -19.64
C HIS A 10 11.16 18.40 -18.31
N LEU A 11 11.07 17.66 -17.19
CA LEU A 11 11.46 18.16 -15.87
C LEU A 11 12.96 17.97 -15.62
N SER A 12 13.64 19.05 -15.21
CA SER A 12 15.06 19.01 -14.87
C SER A 12 15.34 18.09 -13.69
N GLU A 13 16.54 17.50 -13.65
CA GLU A 13 16.96 16.62 -12.54
C GLU A 13 16.91 17.35 -11.19
N ARG A 14 17.33 18.62 -11.15
CA ARG A 14 17.26 19.47 -9.95
C ARG A 14 15.83 19.58 -9.43
N LYS A 15 14.89 19.92 -10.32
CA LYS A 15 13.47 20.10 -9.93
C LYS A 15 12.83 18.77 -9.54
N PHE A 16 13.22 17.66 -10.19
CA PHE A 16 12.79 16.33 -9.76
C PHE A 16 13.31 15.97 -8.35
N LYS A 17 14.59 16.21 -8.07
CA LYS A 17 15.19 15.98 -6.75
C LYS A 17 14.50 16.80 -5.64
N GLU A 18 14.12 18.03 -5.94
CA GLU A 18 13.33 18.88 -5.04
C GLU A 18 11.96 18.24 -4.74
N ILE A 19 11.23 17.82 -5.77
CA ILE A 19 9.94 17.12 -5.60
C ILE A 19 10.10 15.83 -4.80
N LEU A 20 11.15 15.05 -5.07
CA LEU A 20 11.43 13.81 -4.34
C LEU A 20 11.75 14.08 -2.87
N LYS A 21 12.48 15.15 -2.56
CA LYS A 21 12.75 15.57 -1.18
C LYS A 21 11.45 15.93 -0.47
N LEU A 22 10.61 16.76 -1.06
CA LEU A 22 9.32 17.14 -0.47
C LEU A 22 8.38 15.92 -0.32
N PHE A 23 8.41 14.97 -1.27
CA PHE A 23 7.70 13.71 -1.13
C PHE A 23 8.24 12.90 0.05
N SER A 24 9.56 12.81 0.25
CA SER A 24 10.15 12.07 1.38
C SER A 24 9.70 12.63 2.73
N GLU A 25 9.51 13.94 2.84
CA GLU A 25 8.97 14.62 4.04
C GLU A 25 7.43 14.44 4.21
N ASP A 26 6.80 13.60 3.39
CA ASP A 26 5.36 13.26 3.43
C ASP A 26 4.43 14.47 3.21
N LEU A 27 4.84 15.41 2.34
CA LEU A 27 4.00 16.50 1.89
C LEU A 27 2.96 16.03 0.86
N THR A 28 1.79 16.67 0.88
CA THR A 28 0.72 16.45 -0.10
C THR A 28 1.08 17.07 -1.45
N ALA A 29 0.45 16.58 -2.53
CA ALA A 29 0.66 17.11 -3.87
C ALA A 29 0.38 18.62 -3.98
N THR A 30 -0.58 19.13 -3.21
CA THR A 30 -0.88 20.57 -3.16
C THR A 30 0.25 21.35 -2.51
N GLN A 31 0.77 20.88 -1.37
CA GLN A 31 1.91 21.53 -0.71
C GLN A 31 3.15 21.52 -1.60
N ILE A 32 3.44 20.38 -2.26
CA ILE A 32 4.57 20.26 -3.18
C ILE A 32 4.40 21.19 -4.39
N ALA A 33 3.20 21.29 -4.95
CA ALA A 33 2.94 22.19 -6.07
C ALA A 33 3.20 23.65 -5.69
N ASN A 34 2.72 24.07 -4.52
CA ASN A 34 2.90 25.43 -4.00
C ASN A 34 4.39 25.76 -3.75
N ILE A 35 5.17 24.81 -3.24
CA ILE A 35 6.61 25.02 -2.95
C ILE A 35 7.45 25.00 -4.23
N SER A 36 7.22 24.01 -5.10
CA SER A 36 8.08 23.76 -6.26
C SER A 36 7.78 24.62 -7.49
N GLY A 37 6.59 25.26 -7.52
CA GLY A 37 6.07 26.00 -8.66
C GLY A 37 5.56 25.12 -9.81
N VAL A 38 5.50 23.79 -9.62
CA VAL A 38 5.05 22.83 -10.62
C VAL A 38 3.55 22.57 -10.44
N SER A 39 2.80 22.44 -11.54
CA SER A 39 1.36 22.23 -11.47
C SER A 39 0.99 21.00 -10.61
N ARG A 40 -0.10 21.10 -9.83
CA ARG A 40 -0.59 19.99 -8.99
C ARG A 40 -0.85 18.71 -9.80
N VAL A 41 -1.32 18.84 -11.04
CA VAL A 41 -1.56 17.69 -11.95
C VAL A 41 -0.25 16.98 -12.26
N THR A 42 0.78 17.73 -12.61
CA THR A 42 2.13 17.21 -12.87
C THR A 42 2.69 16.55 -11.60
N ILE A 43 2.61 17.20 -10.44
CA ILE A 43 3.05 16.63 -9.16
C ILE A 43 2.34 15.30 -8.88
N ASN A 44 1.01 15.24 -9.00
CA ASN A 44 0.26 14.00 -8.80
C ASN A 44 0.75 12.87 -9.73
N SER A 45 1.04 13.18 -10.99
CA SER A 45 1.61 12.22 -11.94
C SER A 45 2.96 11.67 -11.45
N TYR A 46 3.87 12.55 -11.01
CA TYR A 46 5.16 12.14 -10.45
C TYR A 46 5.01 11.31 -9.17
N LEU A 47 4.19 11.74 -8.21
CA LEU A 47 3.98 11.00 -6.97
C LEU A 47 3.39 9.61 -7.23
N LYS A 48 2.45 9.49 -8.18
CA LYS A 48 1.91 8.20 -8.61
C LYS A 48 3.02 7.30 -9.17
N LYS A 49 3.89 7.83 -10.03
CA LYS A 49 5.00 7.07 -10.62
C LYS A 49 6.07 6.67 -9.58
N ILE A 50 6.37 7.54 -8.61
CA ILE A 50 7.25 7.19 -7.48
C ILE A 50 6.65 6.04 -6.67
N ARG A 51 5.36 6.13 -6.31
CA ARG A 51 4.66 5.05 -5.59
C ARG A 51 4.66 3.73 -6.36
N LEU A 52 4.55 3.76 -7.69
CA LEU A 52 4.64 2.54 -8.51
C LEU A 52 6.02 1.87 -8.40
N GLN A 53 7.12 2.63 -8.28
CA GLN A 53 8.44 2.02 -8.05
C GLN A 53 8.58 1.51 -6.63
N ILE A 54 8.02 2.21 -5.63
CA ILE A 54 7.96 1.71 -4.25
C ILE A 54 7.22 0.38 -4.20
N VAL A 55 6.08 0.25 -4.90
CA VAL A 55 5.35 -1.01 -5.01
C VAL A 55 6.24 -2.13 -5.53
N LYS A 56 6.92 -1.92 -6.67
CA LYS A 56 7.83 -2.93 -7.23
C LYS A 56 8.93 -3.32 -6.26
N TYR A 57 9.51 -2.33 -5.58
CA TYR A 57 10.53 -2.56 -4.58
C TYR A 57 10.01 -3.41 -3.41
N CYS A 58 8.89 -3.01 -2.81
CA CYS A 58 8.25 -3.76 -1.74
C CYS A 58 7.87 -5.19 -2.16
N GLU A 59 7.27 -5.35 -3.35
CA GLU A 59 6.92 -6.68 -3.90
C GLU A 59 8.17 -7.55 -4.09
N SER A 60 9.31 -6.97 -4.47
CA SER A 60 10.58 -7.72 -4.63
C SER A 60 11.19 -8.22 -3.31
N LEU A 61 10.76 -7.65 -2.17
CA LEU A 61 11.19 -8.07 -0.84
C LEU A 61 10.26 -9.15 -0.24
N GLN A 62 9.11 -9.44 -0.85
CA GLN A 62 8.16 -10.41 -0.31
C GLN A 62 8.53 -11.85 -0.70
N PRO A 63 8.71 -12.78 0.27
CA PRO A 63 9.16 -14.16 -0.01
C PRO A 63 8.22 -14.96 -0.91
N GLU A 64 6.90 -14.74 -0.80
CA GLU A 64 5.87 -15.52 -1.52
C GLU A 64 5.52 -14.96 -2.91
N ALA A 65 6.25 -13.95 -3.40
CA ALA A 65 6.08 -13.44 -4.76
C ALA A 65 6.65 -14.37 -5.84
N SER A 66 7.33 -15.46 -5.45
CA SER A 66 8.28 -16.19 -6.30
C SER A 66 7.73 -17.41 -7.06
N THR A 67 6.43 -17.68 -7.12
CA THR A 67 5.97 -18.81 -7.98
C THR A 67 4.71 -18.59 -8.82
N ASN A 68 3.73 -17.76 -8.45
CA ASN A 68 2.54 -17.52 -9.30
C ASN A 68 1.89 -16.14 -9.10
N SER A 69 2.57 -15.21 -8.42
CA SER A 69 2.01 -13.91 -8.05
C SER A 69 2.18 -12.90 -9.19
N VAL A 70 1.18 -12.78 -10.06
CA VAL A 70 1.08 -11.68 -11.04
C VAL A 70 1.22 -10.35 -10.28
N SER A 71 2.21 -9.52 -10.62
CA SER A 71 2.43 -8.21 -9.95
C SER A 71 1.12 -7.43 -9.92
N TRP A 72 0.85 -6.70 -8.83
CA TRP A 72 -0.38 -5.91 -8.72
C TRP A 72 -0.58 -4.97 -9.92
N ILE A 73 0.52 -4.44 -10.45
CA ILE A 73 0.54 -3.60 -11.65
C ILE A 73 -0.09 -4.35 -12.83
N GLN A 74 0.30 -5.60 -13.06
CA GLN A 74 -0.23 -6.43 -14.13
C GLN A 74 -1.69 -6.82 -13.88
N ARG A 75 -2.10 -7.12 -12.64
CA ARG A 75 -3.52 -7.34 -12.28
C ARG A 75 -4.40 -6.14 -12.64
N THR A 76 -3.93 -4.91 -12.37
CA THR A 76 -4.70 -3.71 -12.70
C THR A 76 -4.80 -3.42 -14.20
N HIS A 77 -3.77 -3.75 -14.97
CA HIS A 77 -3.83 -3.63 -16.43
C HIS A 77 -4.77 -4.67 -17.06
N SER A 78 -4.81 -5.90 -16.53
CA SER A 78 -5.78 -6.91 -16.95
C SER A 78 -7.23 -6.51 -16.66
N HIS A 79 -7.48 -5.88 -15.50
CA HIS A 79 -8.80 -5.35 -15.15
C HIS A 79 -9.19 -4.07 -15.91
N ALA A 80 -8.24 -3.34 -16.50
CA ALA A 80 -8.52 -2.16 -17.31
C ALA A 80 -8.96 -2.49 -18.75
N ASN A 81 -8.65 -3.70 -19.25
CA ASN A 81 -9.03 -4.18 -20.60
C ASN A 81 -10.20 -5.19 -20.59
N GLY A 82 -10.76 -5.51 -19.41
CA GLY A 82 -11.97 -6.31 -19.30
C GLY A 82 -13.18 -5.44 -19.63
N HIS A 83 -13.60 -5.44 -20.89
CA HIS A 83 -14.98 -5.11 -21.25
C HIS A 83 -15.93 -5.81 -20.26
N ASP A 84 -16.88 -5.05 -19.73
CA ASP A 84 -18.09 -5.57 -19.06
C ASP A 84 -18.71 -6.67 -19.96
N THR A 85 -18.36 -7.92 -19.68
CA THR A 85 -19.14 -9.09 -20.08
C THR A 85 -19.79 -9.69 -18.84
N ALA A 86 -20.39 -8.82 -18.02
CA ALA A 86 -21.52 -9.22 -17.19
C ALA A 86 -22.77 -9.00 -18.05
N VAL A 87 -23.39 -10.12 -18.41
CA VAL A 87 -24.69 -10.24 -19.07
C VAL A 87 -25.65 -9.13 -18.63
N ALA A 88 -26.24 -8.46 -19.61
CA ALA A 88 -27.24 -7.41 -19.43
C ALA A 88 -28.39 -7.89 -18.52
N VAL A 89 -28.44 -7.37 -17.30
CA VAL A 89 -29.67 -7.25 -16.53
C VAL A 89 -29.72 -5.81 -15.98
N LYS A 90 -30.82 -5.14 -16.32
CA LYS A 90 -31.11 -3.72 -16.05
C LYS A 90 -31.17 -3.39 -14.54
N ALA A 91 -30.69 -2.17 -14.27
CA ALA A 91 -31.13 -1.17 -13.30
C ALA A 91 -30.89 -1.38 -11.78
N ASP A 92 -30.20 -0.40 -11.21
CA ASP A 92 -30.32 0.13 -9.84
C ASP A 92 -30.20 -0.84 -8.67
N VAL A 93 -28.98 -1.35 -8.47
CA VAL A 93 -28.53 -1.74 -7.13
C VAL A 93 -27.29 -0.92 -6.83
N ASP A 94 -27.37 -0.07 -5.80
CA ASP A 94 -26.24 0.59 -5.17
C ASP A 94 -24.99 -0.29 -5.28
N ARG A 95 -23.97 0.17 -6.02
CA ARG A 95 -22.68 -0.53 -6.08
C ARG A 95 -22.17 -0.60 -4.65
N ILE A 96 -22.40 -1.72 -3.96
CA ILE A 96 -21.91 -1.95 -2.60
C ILE A 96 -20.41 -1.72 -2.62
N ILE A 97 -19.97 -0.58 -2.09
CA ILE A 97 -18.56 -0.21 -2.05
C ILE A 97 -17.91 -1.14 -1.04
N LYS A 98 -17.34 -2.25 -1.51
CA LYS A 98 -16.61 -3.19 -0.66
C LYS A 98 -15.43 -2.44 0.00
N PRO A 99 -15.30 -2.49 1.34
CA PRO A 99 -14.21 -1.81 2.04
C PRO A 99 -12.87 -2.36 1.61
N VAL A 100 -11.82 -1.53 1.67
CA VAL A 100 -10.45 -2.00 1.50
C VAL A 100 -9.99 -2.58 2.83
N ILE A 101 -9.84 -3.90 2.85
CA ILE A 101 -9.30 -4.65 3.99
C ILE A 101 -7.90 -5.11 3.63
N PHE A 102 -6.97 -4.99 4.57
CA PHE A 102 -5.61 -5.50 4.39
C PHE A 102 -5.06 -6.12 5.67
N GLY A 103 -4.20 -7.13 5.51
CA GLY A 103 -3.45 -7.75 6.60
C GLY A 103 -2.08 -7.10 6.77
N ILE A 104 -1.57 -7.15 7.99
CA ILE A 104 -0.25 -6.70 8.43
C ILE A 104 0.47 -7.90 9.03
N TYR A 105 1.69 -8.18 8.59
CA TYR A 105 2.53 -9.22 9.17
C TYR A 105 3.97 -8.77 9.28
N LYS A 106 4.72 -9.33 10.23
CA LYS A 106 6.14 -9.07 10.45
C LYS A 106 6.98 -10.25 9.96
N LEU A 107 8.06 -9.96 9.23
CA LEU A 107 9.06 -10.93 8.81
C LEU A 107 10.44 -10.24 8.79
N ASP A 108 11.46 -10.87 9.40
CA ASP A 108 12.84 -10.36 9.46
C ASP A 108 12.93 -8.86 9.83
N ASP A 109 12.22 -8.48 10.90
CA ASP A 109 12.12 -7.09 11.40
C ASP A 109 11.51 -6.06 10.45
N LYS A 110 10.87 -6.51 9.36
CA LYS A 110 10.11 -5.66 8.45
C LYS A 110 8.62 -5.96 8.53
N VAL A 111 7.84 -4.90 8.41
CA VAL A 111 6.39 -4.99 8.29
C VAL A 111 6.02 -5.11 6.82
N PHE A 112 5.09 -6.01 6.53
CA PHE A 112 4.55 -6.23 5.20
C PHE A 112 3.03 -6.16 5.24
N THR A 113 2.46 -5.76 4.10
CA THR A 113 1.03 -5.58 3.93
C THR A 113 0.49 -6.31 2.72
N GLU A 114 -0.76 -6.77 2.84
CA GLU A 114 -1.46 -7.43 1.75
C GLU A 114 -2.95 -7.08 1.73
N ILE A 115 -3.48 -6.68 0.57
CA ILE A 115 -4.93 -6.45 0.41
C ILE A 115 -5.65 -7.80 0.38
N LEU A 116 -6.75 -7.88 1.13
CA LEU A 116 -7.57 -9.07 1.29
C LEU A 116 -8.96 -8.83 0.64
N PRO A 117 -9.10 -9.07 -0.68
CA PRO A 117 -10.33 -8.73 -1.42
C PRO A 117 -11.51 -9.67 -1.13
N ASP A 118 -11.21 -10.88 -0.67
CA ASP A 118 -12.15 -11.96 -0.33
C ASP A 118 -12.59 -11.93 1.15
N VAL A 119 -11.98 -11.05 1.97
CA VAL A 119 -12.25 -10.98 3.40
C VAL A 119 -13.38 -9.98 3.69
N SER A 120 -14.36 -10.44 4.47
CA SER A 120 -15.51 -9.63 4.90
C SER A 120 -15.37 -9.18 6.37
N ARG A 121 -16.13 -8.16 6.76
CA ARG A 121 -16.16 -7.68 8.16
C ARG A 121 -16.65 -8.76 9.13
N SER A 122 -17.65 -9.54 8.73
CA SER A 122 -18.16 -10.65 9.54
C SER A 122 -17.09 -11.73 9.75
N MET A 123 -16.29 -12.01 8.72
CA MET A 123 -15.15 -12.93 8.81
C MET A 123 -14.09 -12.43 9.81
N ILE A 124 -13.70 -11.15 9.73
CA ILE A 124 -12.76 -10.55 10.70
C ILE A 124 -13.32 -10.65 12.12
N GLN A 125 -14.59 -10.30 12.33
CA GLN A 125 -15.22 -10.35 13.66
C GLN A 125 -15.29 -11.77 14.21
N ALA A 126 -15.65 -12.75 13.38
CA ALA A 126 -15.69 -14.15 13.78
C ALA A 126 -14.31 -14.64 14.22
N ILE A 127 -13.26 -14.37 13.44
CA ILE A 127 -11.89 -14.78 13.74
C ILE A 127 -11.37 -14.08 15.00
N SER A 128 -11.59 -12.77 15.13
CA SER A 128 -11.18 -12.01 16.33
C SER A 128 -11.83 -12.50 17.63
N ARG A 129 -12.99 -13.17 17.53
CA ARG A 129 -13.74 -13.76 18.65
C ARG A 129 -13.48 -15.26 18.84
N GLY A 130 -12.54 -15.85 18.10
CA GLY A 130 -12.24 -17.28 18.15
C GLY A 130 -13.38 -18.17 17.62
N ARG A 131 -14.28 -17.63 16.80
CA ARG A 131 -15.40 -18.40 16.23
C ARG A 131 -15.01 -19.02 14.89
N ALA A 132 -15.54 -20.21 14.62
CA ALA A 132 -15.41 -20.84 13.31
C ALA A 132 -16.10 -19.98 12.23
N VAL A 133 -15.42 -19.76 11.12
CA VAL A 133 -15.97 -19.09 9.93
C VAL A 133 -16.53 -20.19 9.02
N LEU A 134 -17.82 -20.08 8.66
CA LEU A 134 -18.51 -21.04 7.78
C LEU A 134 -18.05 -20.96 6.31
N GLU A 135 -17.37 -19.88 5.92
CA GLU A 135 -16.86 -19.64 4.57
C GLU A 135 -15.39 -20.10 4.42
N THR A 136 -15.15 -20.90 3.37
CA THR A 136 -13.89 -21.46 2.85
C THR A 136 -12.71 -21.53 3.82
N VAL A 137 -12.36 -22.75 4.25
CA VAL A 137 -11.19 -23.09 5.09
C VAL A 137 -9.93 -22.30 4.73
N GLY A 138 -9.69 -22.09 3.43
CA GLY A 138 -8.53 -21.33 2.92
C GLY A 138 -8.50 -19.83 3.27
N SER A 139 -9.64 -19.12 3.31
CA SER A 139 -9.67 -17.67 3.61
C SER A 139 -9.43 -17.43 5.11
N ALA A 140 -9.98 -18.28 5.97
CA ALA A 140 -9.72 -18.22 7.41
C ALA A 140 -8.25 -18.56 7.76
N GLU A 141 -7.66 -19.52 7.06
CA GLU A 141 -6.24 -19.86 7.22
C GLU A 141 -5.32 -18.73 6.74
N ARG A 142 -5.66 -18.09 5.63
CA ARG A 142 -4.96 -16.91 5.11
C ARG A 142 -4.95 -15.76 6.13
N ILE A 143 -6.09 -15.48 6.75
CA ILE A 143 -6.20 -14.41 7.75
C ILE A 143 -5.29 -14.69 8.97
N ARG A 144 -5.19 -15.95 9.42
CA ARG A 144 -4.33 -16.35 10.55
C ARG A 144 -2.83 -16.14 10.31
N ARG A 145 -2.40 -15.91 9.06
CA ARG A 145 -1.01 -15.58 8.74
C ARG A 145 -0.64 -14.14 9.14
N PHE A 146 -1.62 -13.27 9.34
CA PHE A 146 -1.40 -11.87 9.70
C PHE A 146 -1.39 -11.66 11.21
N ASN A 147 -0.53 -10.77 11.68
CA ASN A 147 -0.51 -10.33 13.08
C ASN A 147 -1.63 -9.31 13.37
N GLY A 148 -2.07 -8.58 12.35
CA GLY A 148 -3.22 -7.67 12.43
C GLY A 148 -3.94 -7.52 11.11
N VAL A 149 -5.23 -7.22 11.15
CA VAL A 149 -6.06 -6.92 9.97
C VAL A 149 -6.72 -5.57 10.14
N VAL A 150 -6.69 -4.76 9.10
CA VAL A 150 -7.23 -3.41 9.09
C VAL A 150 -8.41 -3.32 8.14
N ASP A 151 -9.50 -2.73 8.61
CA ASP A 151 -10.60 -2.24 7.78
C ASP A 151 -10.47 -0.73 7.60
N LEU A 152 -10.07 -0.30 6.40
CA LEU A 152 -9.93 1.13 6.08
C LEU A 152 -11.28 1.86 6.03
N GLY A 153 -12.37 1.16 5.75
CA GLY A 153 -13.71 1.76 5.76
C GLY A 153 -14.18 2.15 7.17
N GLN A 154 -13.65 1.50 8.20
CA GLN A 154 -13.93 1.80 9.61
C GLN A 154 -12.75 2.45 10.34
N TYR A 155 -11.61 2.63 9.67
CA TYR A 155 -10.35 3.02 10.29
C TYR A 155 -10.05 2.22 11.56
N ARG A 156 -10.21 0.88 11.47
CA ARG A 156 -10.08 -0.03 12.62
C ARG A 156 -9.05 -1.11 12.36
N LEU A 157 -8.17 -1.31 13.35
CA LEU A 157 -7.25 -2.44 13.44
C LEU A 157 -7.86 -3.52 14.32
N TYR A 158 -7.73 -4.76 13.88
CA TYR A 158 -8.10 -5.97 14.58
C TYR A 158 -6.84 -6.79 14.78
N HIS A 159 -6.38 -6.93 16.02
CA HIS A 159 -5.29 -7.85 16.34
C HIS A 159 -5.79 -9.28 16.20
N LEU A 160 -5.03 -10.09 15.48
CA LEU A 160 -5.28 -11.50 15.41
C LEU A 160 -4.39 -12.16 16.44
N GLY A 161 -5.02 -12.84 17.40
CA GLY A 161 -4.29 -13.59 18.42
C GLY A 161 -3.57 -14.75 17.78
N ASN A 162 -2.31 -14.57 17.39
CA ASN A 162 -1.45 -15.69 17.08
C ASN A 162 -0.93 -16.25 18.40
N ASN A 163 -1.52 -17.38 18.80
CA ASN A 163 -0.98 -18.26 19.82
C ASN A 163 0.40 -18.76 19.38
N HIS A 164 1.50 -18.10 19.76
CA HIS A 164 2.83 -18.73 19.71
C HIS A 164 3.75 -18.24 20.84
N GLN A 165 3.90 -19.13 21.82
CA GLN A 165 5.09 -19.62 22.54
C GLN A 165 6.11 -18.66 23.18
N ASP A 166 6.28 -17.42 22.70
CA ASP A 166 7.21 -16.45 23.28
C ASP A 166 6.52 -15.07 23.49
N PRO A 167 6.23 -14.69 24.75
CA PRO A 167 5.55 -13.44 25.05
C PRO A 167 6.35 -12.19 24.67
N GLU A 168 7.68 -12.23 24.61
CA GLU A 168 8.49 -11.06 24.25
C GLU A 168 8.47 -10.79 22.74
N ALA A 169 8.62 -11.84 21.94
CA ALA A 169 8.49 -11.75 20.48
C ALA A 169 7.08 -11.33 20.04
N GLY A 170 6.05 -11.84 20.73
CA GLY A 170 4.67 -11.45 20.52
C GLY A 170 4.43 -9.96 20.80
N LYS A 171 5.01 -9.42 21.87
CA LYS A 171 4.90 -8.00 22.23
C LYS A 171 5.55 -7.09 21.20
N SER A 172 6.79 -7.38 20.80
CA SER A 172 7.50 -6.63 19.74
C SER A 172 6.69 -6.58 18.44
N THR A 173 6.07 -7.70 18.07
CA THR A 173 5.26 -7.80 16.86
C THR A 173 3.98 -6.96 16.95
N LEU A 174 3.31 -6.97 18.10
CA LEU A 174 2.12 -6.13 18.34
C LEU A 174 2.47 -4.64 18.30
N ASP A 175 3.58 -4.24 18.94
CA ASP A 175 4.07 -2.87 18.92
C ASP A 175 4.36 -2.40 17.49
N ASP A 176 4.93 -3.27 16.64
CA ASP A 176 5.17 -2.96 15.23
C ASP A 176 3.87 -2.82 14.42
N VAL A 177 2.87 -3.67 14.67
CA VAL A 177 1.56 -3.59 14.02
C VAL A 177 0.84 -2.29 14.41
N ASP A 178 0.85 -1.94 15.69
CA ASP A 178 0.26 -0.70 16.20
C ASP A 178 0.99 0.55 15.69
N GLY A 179 2.33 0.52 15.72
CA GLY A 179 3.18 1.58 15.18
C GLY A 179 2.92 1.81 13.70
N PHE A 180 2.89 0.73 12.91
CA PHE A 180 2.57 0.79 11.48
C PHE A 180 1.19 1.38 11.23
N TRP A 181 0.18 0.92 12.00
CA TRP A 181 -1.18 1.42 11.85
C TRP A 181 -1.30 2.89 12.27
N GLY A 182 -0.61 3.32 13.31
CA GLY A 182 -0.51 4.72 13.74
C GLY A 182 0.02 5.62 12.62
N LEU A 183 1.15 5.25 12.02
CA LEU A 183 1.73 5.97 10.87
C LEU A 183 0.75 6.01 9.69
N THR A 184 0.15 4.87 9.36
CA THR A 184 -0.78 4.74 8.24
C THR A 184 -2.01 5.63 8.43
N LYS A 185 -2.65 5.62 9.61
CA LYS A 185 -3.79 6.48 9.94
C LYS A 185 -3.46 7.95 9.75
N HIS A 186 -2.38 8.42 10.38
CA HIS A 186 -1.96 9.82 10.33
C HIS A 186 -1.74 10.27 8.89
N ARG A 187 -1.06 9.44 8.10
CA ARG A 187 -0.78 9.75 6.70
C ARG A 187 -2.04 9.74 5.85
N LEU A 188 -2.91 8.73 5.98
CA LEU A 188 -4.13 8.62 5.18
C LEU A 188 -5.13 9.74 5.46
N ALA A 189 -5.16 10.28 6.70
CA ALA A 189 -5.99 11.43 7.07
C ALA A 189 -5.72 12.68 6.21
N LYS A 190 -4.50 12.84 5.69
CA LYS A 190 -4.10 13.97 4.81
C LYS A 190 -4.88 14.02 3.49
N PHE A 191 -5.45 12.91 3.04
CA PHE A 191 -6.03 12.79 1.69
C PHE A 191 -7.56 13.03 1.63
N LYS A 192 -8.23 13.33 2.76
CA LYS A 192 -9.68 13.58 2.84
C LYS A 192 -10.53 12.52 2.12
N GLY A 193 -10.11 11.26 2.20
CA GLY A 193 -10.68 10.14 1.46
C GLY A 193 -9.67 9.51 0.51
N LEU A 194 -9.55 8.19 0.56
CA LEU A 194 -8.61 7.45 -0.27
C LEU A 194 -9.31 6.92 -1.51
N ASN A 195 -8.80 7.26 -2.71
CA ASN A 195 -9.29 6.66 -3.93
C ASN A 195 -8.91 5.17 -3.96
N ARG A 196 -9.90 4.29 -4.11
CA ARG A 196 -9.75 2.83 -4.11
C ARG A 196 -8.72 2.34 -5.14
N ASN A 197 -8.67 2.96 -6.32
CA ASN A 197 -7.74 2.61 -7.39
C ASN A 197 -6.28 2.94 -7.06
N THR A 198 -6.06 3.78 -6.05
CA THR A 198 -4.74 4.16 -5.55
C THR A 198 -4.45 3.64 -4.16
N ALA A 199 -5.41 2.97 -3.50
CA ALA A 199 -5.28 2.56 -2.10
C ALA A 199 -4.05 1.69 -1.88
N TYR A 200 -3.79 0.74 -2.79
CA TYR A 200 -2.61 -0.11 -2.75
C TYR A 200 -1.30 0.69 -2.87
N LEU A 201 -1.26 1.71 -3.72
CA LEU A 201 -0.09 2.58 -3.87
C LEU A 201 0.23 3.32 -2.56
N HIS A 202 -0.81 3.82 -1.89
CA HIS A 202 -0.64 4.49 -0.59
C HIS A 202 -0.25 3.51 0.51
N LEU A 203 -0.82 2.30 0.51
CA LEU A 203 -0.49 1.26 1.48
C LEU A 203 0.97 0.83 1.38
N LYS A 204 1.46 0.54 0.15
CA LYS A 204 2.88 0.21 -0.07
C LYS A 204 3.82 1.37 0.20
N GLU A 205 3.39 2.61 0.01
CA GLU A 205 4.17 3.76 0.49
C GLU A 205 4.24 3.79 2.03
N CYS A 206 3.15 3.49 2.75
CA CYS A 206 3.19 3.39 4.21
C CYS A 206 4.11 2.25 4.67
N GLU A 207 4.05 1.09 4.01
CA GLU A 207 4.94 -0.06 4.27
C GLU A 207 6.41 0.35 4.15
N PHE A 208 6.76 0.99 3.03
CA PHE A 208 8.10 1.51 2.80
C PHE A 208 8.51 2.54 3.86
N ARG A 209 7.68 3.54 4.14
CA ARG A 209 7.99 4.57 5.15
C ARG A 209 8.22 3.98 6.53
N TYR A 210 7.41 3.01 6.93
CA TYR A 210 7.54 2.38 8.24
C TYR A 210 8.83 1.57 8.34
N ASN A 211 9.16 0.77 7.32
CA ASN A 211 10.38 -0.05 7.31
C ASN A 211 11.66 0.78 7.27
N TYR A 212 11.61 1.98 6.68
CA TYR A 212 12.74 2.91 6.56
C TYR A 212 12.65 4.11 7.52
N ARG A 213 11.83 4.01 8.59
CA ARG A 213 11.51 5.13 9.50
C ARG A 213 12.71 5.70 10.28
N HIS A 214 13.78 4.92 10.39
CA HIS A 214 15.03 5.31 11.08
C HIS A 214 16.14 5.70 10.10
N GLU A 215 15.85 5.76 8.80
CA GLU A 215 16.80 6.11 7.74
C GLU A 215 16.46 7.46 7.11
N ASP A 216 17.41 8.05 6.37
CA ASP A 216 17.11 9.21 5.52
C ASP A 216 16.32 8.75 4.28
N LEU A 217 14.99 8.84 4.39
CA LEU A 217 14.06 8.39 3.37
C LEU A 217 14.32 9.04 1.99
N TYR A 218 14.85 10.27 1.93
CA TYR A 218 15.22 10.89 0.67
C TYR A 218 16.33 10.12 -0.04
N ASN A 219 17.38 9.75 0.70
CA ASN A 219 18.50 8.99 0.16
C ASN A 219 18.10 7.57 -0.21
N VAL A 220 17.24 6.92 0.60
CA VAL A 220 16.69 5.60 0.28
C VAL A 220 15.89 5.66 -1.03
N LEU A 221 15.01 6.66 -1.19
CA LEU A 221 14.24 6.86 -2.41
C LEU A 221 15.13 7.17 -3.63
N LEU A 222 16.18 7.98 -3.46
CA LEU A 222 17.14 8.23 -4.54
C LEU A 222 17.82 6.94 -5.01
N ASN A 223 18.24 6.08 -4.08
CA ASN A 223 18.86 4.81 -4.41
C ASN A 223 17.87 3.84 -5.06
N LEU A 224 16.65 3.75 -4.53
CA LEU A 224 15.57 2.97 -5.13
C LEU A 224 15.34 3.38 -6.59
N LEU A 225 15.26 4.69 -6.87
CA LEU A 225 15.00 5.19 -8.22
C LEU A 225 16.19 5.10 -9.18
N LYS A 226 17.41 4.84 -8.69
CA LYS A 226 18.55 4.44 -9.57
C LYS A 226 18.35 3.02 -10.11
N THR A 227 17.84 2.12 -9.27
CA THR A 227 17.56 0.73 -9.62
C THR A 227 16.24 0.59 -10.40
N PHE A 228 15.23 1.36 -10.00
CA PHE A 228 13.88 1.37 -10.58
C PHE A 228 13.53 2.76 -11.13
N PRO A 229 14.07 3.16 -12.30
CA PRO A 229 13.86 4.49 -12.85
C PRO A 229 12.39 4.74 -13.25
N LEU A 230 11.97 6.02 -13.26
CA LEU A 230 10.64 6.40 -13.71
C LEU A 230 10.54 6.39 -15.24
N ASN A 231 9.61 5.59 -15.76
CA ASN A 231 9.20 5.64 -17.16
C ASN A 231 8.04 6.63 -17.31
N LEU A 232 8.22 7.69 -18.11
CA LEU A 232 7.23 8.74 -18.32
C LEU A 232 6.39 8.58 -19.59
N SER A 233 6.53 7.44 -20.28
CA SER A 233 5.57 6.98 -21.29
C SER A 233 4.14 6.95 -20.74
#